data_AF-A0A3S3MMI9-F1
#
_entry.id   AF-A0A3S3MMI9-F1
#
_cell.length_a   1.000
_cell.length_b   1.000
_cell.length_c   1.000
_cell.angle_alpha   90.00
_cell.angle_beta   90.00
_cell.angle_gamma   90.00
#
_symmetry.space_group_name_H-M   'P 1'
#
loop_
_entity.id
_entity.type
_entity.pdbx_description
1 polymer ?
#
loop_
_entity_poly.entity_id
_entity_poly.type
_entity_poly.pdbx_seq_one_letter_code
_entity_poly.pdbx_strand_id
1 'polypeptide(L)'
;MLGKRVIYRGGYVEEPKPHRPEDSFSSLAELDTYGIRTSQFPPKSDVRQIAKETLVAYEKVTWGVRKLMRKYTVKACGYCSEVHVGPWGHNAKLCGTFKHQWRDGKHGWQDATVEEVIPPNYVWHVRDPGGPPLKSALKRFYGKAPAVVEVCVQAGAAIPDKYRPMMRLDIVVPDSDEARLVA
;
A
#
# COMPACT_ATOMS: atom_id res chain seq x y z
N MET A 1 16.44 -38.45 -25.44
CA MET A 1 15.01 -38.16 -25.72
C MET A 1 14.56 -37.07 -24.76
N LEU A 2 14.42 -35.83 -25.25
CA LEU A 2 14.02 -34.68 -24.43
C LEU A 2 12.56 -34.86 -23.99
N GLY A 3 12.35 -35.12 -22.70
CA GLY A 3 11.03 -35.18 -22.10
C GLY A 3 10.29 -33.87 -22.36
N LYS A 4 9.13 -33.96 -23.03
CA LYS A 4 8.24 -32.82 -23.23
C LYS A 4 7.83 -32.31 -21.84
N ARG A 5 8.37 -31.17 -21.41
CA ARG A 5 7.90 -30.47 -20.21
C ARG A 5 6.42 -30.15 -20.43
N VAL A 6 5.54 -30.84 -19.70
CA VAL A 6 4.11 -30.54 -19.68
C VAL A 6 3.96 -29.16 -19.08
N ILE A 7 3.66 -28.16 -19.92
CA ILE A 7 3.38 -26.80 -19.48
C ILE A 7 1.96 -26.83 -18.90
N TYR A 8 1.82 -26.90 -17.58
CA TYR A 8 0.52 -26.70 -16.94
C TYR A 8 0.07 -25.26 -17.21
N ARG A 9 -0.92 -25.08 -18.07
CA ARG A 9 -1.41 -23.76 -18.54
C ARG A 9 -2.20 -22.97 -17.50
N GLY A 10 -2.17 -23.38 -16.23
CA GLY A 10 -3.17 -22.94 -15.25
C GLY A 10 -4.52 -23.57 -15.57
N GLY A 11 -5.29 -23.94 -14.54
CA GLY A 11 -6.66 -24.37 -14.75
C GLY A 11 -7.50 -23.21 -15.30
N TYR A 12 -8.64 -23.53 -15.91
CA TYR A 12 -9.67 -22.54 -16.21
C TYR A 12 -10.09 -21.87 -14.89
N VAL A 13 -9.79 -20.59 -14.74
CA VAL A 13 -10.33 -19.78 -13.64
C VAL A 13 -11.63 -19.21 -14.15
N GLU A 14 -12.75 -19.62 -13.54
CA GLU A 14 -14.07 -19.06 -13.82
C GLU A 14 -14.02 -17.52 -13.73
N GLU A 15 -14.39 -16.87 -14.83
CA GLU A 15 -14.51 -15.41 -14.89
C GLU A 15 -15.43 -14.94 -13.75
N PRO A 16 -15.08 -13.84 -13.07
CA PRO A 16 -15.96 -13.30 -12.04
C PRO A 16 -17.26 -12.85 -12.70
N LYS A 17 -18.40 -13.31 -12.17
CA LYS A 17 -19.72 -12.79 -12.59
C LYS A 17 -19.71 -11.27 -12.36
N PRO A 18 -20.11 -10.45 -13.36
CA PRO A 18 -20.21 -9.01 -13.20
C PRO A 18 -21.09 -8.69 -11.99
N HIS A 19 -20.56 -7.91 -11.05
CA HIS A 19 -21.40 -7.30 -10.01
C HIS A 19 -22.34 -6.31 -10.71
N ARG A 20 -23.62 -6.25 -10.29
CA ARG A 20 -24.64 -5.41 -10.95
C ARG A 20 -24.12 -3.98 -11.17
N PRO A 21 -24.19 -3.42 -12.40
CA PRO A 21 -23.53 -2.15 -12.74
C PRO A 21 -24.10 -0.93 -12.00
N GLU A 22 -25.36 -1.00 -11.58
CA GLU A 22 -26.13 0.16 -11.13
C GLU A 22 -25.64 0.72 -9.78
N ASP A 23 -25.05 -0.13 -8.92
CA ASP A 23 -24.42 0.33 -7.66
C ASP A 23 -22.95 0.74 -7.84
N SER A 24 -22.30 0.38 -8.97
CA SER A 24 -20.85 0.52 -9.18
C SER A 24 -20.47 1.75 -10.01
N PHE A 25 -21.33 2.17 -10.93
CA PHE A 25 -21.10 3.36 -11.75
C PHE A 25 -21.11 4.65 -10.93
N SER A 26 -22.01 4.77 -9.95
CA SER A 26 -22.04 5.93 -9.05
C SER A 26 -20.77 6.03 -8.20
N SER A 27 -20.19 4.91 -7.76
CA SER A 27 -18.93 4.91 -6.98
C SER A 27 -17.69 5.21 -7.84
N LEU A 28 -17.73 4.89 -9.13
CA LEU A 28 -16.64 5.19 -10.07
C LEU A 28 -16.67 6.65 -10.54
N ALA A 29 -17.85 7.26 -10.63
CA ALA A 29 -17.99 8.69 -10.88
C ALA A 29 -17.38 9.56 -9.77
N GLU A 30 -17.34 9.06 -8.52
CA GLU A 30 -16.68 9.72 -7.38
C GLU A 30 -15.13 9.63 -7.43
N LEU A 31 -14.56 8.76 -8.27
CA LEU A 31 -13.11 8.63 -8.44
C LEU A 31 -12.55 9.63 -9.48
N ASP A 32 -13.36 10.59 -9.92
CA ASP A 32 -12.96 11.61 -10.88
C ASP A 32 -11.78 12.45 -10.36
N THR A 33 -10.58 12.03 -10.76
CA THR A 33 -9.33 12.69 -10.41
C THR A 33 -9.21 14.06 -11.07
N TYR A 34 -10.03 14.33 -12.11
CA TYR A 34 -10.12 15.61 -12.79
C TYR A 34 -10.90 16.63 -11.94
N GLY A 35 -12.05 16.21 -11.37
CA GLY A 35 -12.84 17.00 -10.43
C GLY A 35 -12.07 17.41 -9.16
N ILE A 36 -11.12 16.60 -8.67
CA ILE A 36 -10.24 16.98 -7.53
C ILE A 36 -9.33 18.18 -7.86
N ARG A 37 -8.92 18.35 -9.13
CA ARG A 37 -8.10 19.49 -9.55
C ARG A 37 -8.90 20.78 -9.76
N THR A 38 -10.21 20.66 -10.00
CA THR A 38 -11.09 21.80 -10.32
C THR A 38 -12.07 22.16 -9.21
N SER A 39 -12.27 21.29 -8.23
CA SER A 39 -13.18 21.55 -7.11
C SER A 39 -12.52 22.45 -6.07
N GLN A 40 -13.26 23.49 -5.69
CA GLN A 40 -13.09 24.23 -4.45
C GLN A 40 -12.80 23.23 -3.32
N PHE A 41 -11.88 23.60 -2.41
CA PHE A 41 -11.66 22.91 -1.14
C PHE A 41 -13.01 22.40 -0.62
N PRO A 42 -13.10 21.12 -0.21
CA PRO A 42 -14.37 20.58 0.25
C PRO A 42 -14.99 21.58 1.23
N PRO A 43 -16.32 21.77 1.20
CA PRO A 43 -17.02 22.61 2.19
C PRO A 43 -16.50 22.20 3.57
N LYS A 44 -16.45 23.12 4.56
CA LYS A 44 -15.98 22.88 5.95
C LYS A 44 -16.57 21.58 6.50
N SER A 45 -15.94 20.50 6.12
CA SER A 45 -16.34 19.13 6.35
C SER A 45 -15.53 18.77 7.56
N ASP A 46 -16.13 17.97 8.42
CA ASP A 46 -15.40 17.49 9.57
C ASP A 46 -14.21 16.66 9.07
N VAL A 47 -13.02 17.27 9.05
CA VAL A 47 -11.77 16.65 8.58
C VAL A 47 -11.53 15.33 9.31
N ARG A 48 -12.00 15.25 10.56
CA ARG A 48 -12.00 14.03 11.35
C ARG A 48 -12.89 12.94 10.76
N GLN A 49 -14.07 13.30 10.27
CA GLN A 49 -14.99 12.37 9.63
C GLN A 49 -14.40 11.83 8.32
N ILE A 50 -13.84 12.72 7.49
CA ILE A 50 -13.15 12.32 6.25
C ILE A 50 -11.99 11.37 6.55
N ALA A 51 -11.20 11.66 7.59
CA ALA A 51 -10.09 10.80 7.99
C ALA A 51 -10.55 9.40 8.43
N LYS A 52 -11.66 9.30 9.18
CA LYS A 52 -12.26 8.02 9.56
C LYS A 52 -12.73 7.24 8.32
N GLU A 53 -13.45 7.89 7.41
CA GLU A 53 -13.95 7.28 6.19
C GLU A 53 -12.81 6.81 5.28
N THR A 54 -11.74 7.62 5.18
CA THR A 54 -10.54 7.29 4.41
C THR A 54 -9.85 6.04 4.97
N LEU A 55 -9.72 5.91 6.29
CA LEU A 55 -9.19 4.69 6.91
C LEU A 55 -10.06 3.47 6.59
N VAL A 56 -11.38 3.58 6.73
CA VAL A 56 -12.31 2.49 6.41
C VAL A 56 -12.20 2.07 4.94
N ALA A 57 -12.12 3.04 4.02
CA ALA A 57 -11.94 2.79 2.60
C ALA A 57 -10.59 2.10 2.32
N TYR A 58 -9.50 2.59 2.91
CA TYR A 58 -8.17 2.02 2.77
C TYR A 58 -8.10 0.55 3.25
N GLU A 59 -8.74 0.25 4.39
CA GLU A 59 -8.90 -1.12 4.89
C GLU A 59 -9.71 -1.99 3.93
N LYS A 60 -10.85 -1.47 3.47
CA LYS A 60 -11.76 -2.19 2.57
C LYS A 60 -11.08 -2.57 1.26
N VAL A 61 -10.32 -1.65 0.67
CA VAL A 61 -9.55 -1.91 -0.56
C VAL A 61 -8.47 -2.96 -0.31
N THR A 62 -7.69 -2.81 0.78
CA THR A 62 -6.63 -3.75 1.14
C THR A 62 -7.18 -5.16 1.39
N TRP A 63 -8.31 -5.26 2.07
CA TRP A 63 -9.03 -6.52 2.29
C TRP A 63 -9.56 -7.11 0.99
N GLY A 64 -10.15 -6.29 0.13
CA GLY A 64 -10.67 -6.69 -1.18
C GLY A 64 -9.58 -7.26 -2.08
N VAL A 65 -8.43 -6.57 -2.17
CA VAL A 65 -7.25 -7.04 -2.92
C VAL A 65 -6.75 -8.37 -2.36
N ARG A 66 -6.64 -8.50 -1.02
CA ARG A 66 -6.26 -9.78 -0.40
C ARG A 66 -7.22 -10.91 -0.77
N LYS A 67 -8.52 -10.64 -0.85
CA LYS A 67 -9.53 -11.64 -1.25
C LYS A 67 -9.38 -12.02 -2.73
N LEU A 68 -9.15 -11.04 -3.61
CA LEU A 68 -8.92 -11.29 -5.04
C LEU A 68 -7.66 -12.12 -5.27
N MET A 69 -6.57 -11.84 -4.56
CA MET A 69 -5.32 -12.59 -4.66
C MET A 69 -5.42 -14.04 -4.16
N ARG A 70 -6.46 -14.39 -3.40
CA ARG A 70 -6.76 -15.80 -3.07
C ARG A 70 -7.44 -16.53 -4.21
N LYS A 71 -8.14 -15.82 -5.10
CA LYS A 71 -8.85 -16.38 -6.25
C LYS A 71 -7.98 -16.38 -7.52
N TYR A 72 -7.21 -15.32 -7.73
CA TYR A 72 -6.37 -15.12 -8.90
C TYR A 72 -4.91 -15.11 -8.50
N THR A 73 -4.08 -15.83 -9.24
CA THR A 73 -2.62 -15.70 -9.09
C THR A 73 -2.20 -14.31 -9.54
N VAL A 74 -1.39 -13.66 -8.72
CA VAL A 74 -0.84 -12.34 -9.02
C VAL A 74 0.67 -12.43 -8.87
N LYS A 75 1.40 -11.94 -9.88
CA LYS A 75 2.86 -11.86 -9.89
C LYS A 75 3.28 -10.40 -9.77
N ALA A 76 4.34 -10.14 -9.02
CA ALA A 76 4.97 -8.83 -8.95
C ALA A 76 6.42 -8.95 -9.46
N CYS A 77 6.93 -7.89 -10.06
CA CYS A 77 8.35 -7.83 -10.42
C CYS A 77 9.17 -7.42 -9.19
N GLY A 78 10.17 -8.20 -8.79
CA GLY A 78 11.05 -7.82 -7.67
C GLY A 78 11.97 -6.62 -7.93
N TYR A 79 11.88 -5.99 -9.10
CA TYR A 79 12.75 -4.86 -9.49
C TYR A 79 11.99 -3.59 -9.87
N CYS A 80 10.71 -3.67 -10.25
CA CYS A 80 9.89 -2.54 -10.66
C CYS A 80 8.48 -2.71 -10.09
N SER A 81 7.68 -1.64 -10.06
CA SER A 81 6.32 -1.66 -9.50
C SER A 81 5.29 -2.36 -10.39
N GLU A 82 5.71 -3.25 -11.28
CA GLU A 82 4.81 -3.92 -12.21
C GLU A 82 4.20 -5.16 -11.58
N VAL A 83 2.89 -5.29 -11.80
CA VAL A 83 2.06 -6.39 -11.32
C VAL A 83 1.36 -7.04 -12.51
N HIS A 84 1.34 -8.36 -12.53
CA HIS A 84 0.66 -9.17 -13.53
C HIS A 84 -0.38 -10.07 -12.87
N VAL A 85 -1.62 -10.03 -13.35
CA VAL A 85 -2.68 -10.95 -12.90
C VAL A 85 -2.70 -12.16 -13.84
N GLY A 86 -2.24 -13.29 -13.34
CA GLY A 86 -2.11 -14.52 -14.10
C GLY A 86 -1.17 -15.54 -13.42
N PRO A 87 -1.23 -16.81 -13.83
CA PRO A 87 -0.38 -17.86 -13.24
C PRO A 87 1.11 -17.63 -13.47
N TRP A 88 1.46 -16.91 -14.55
CA TRP A 88 2.83 -16.64 -14.96
C TRP A 88 2.93 -15.20 -15.42
N GLY A 89 4.01 -14.50 -15.05
CA GLY A 89 4.25 -13.16 -15.57
C GLY A 89 4.62 -13.18 -17.06
N HIS A 90 4.49 -12.03 -17.72
CA HIS A 90 4.75 -11.94 -19.16
C HIS A 90 6.24 -11.91 -19.50
N ASN A 91 6.56 -12.13 -20.79
CA ASN A 91 7.92 -12.10 -21.33
C ASN A 91 8.33 -10.77 -21.97
N ALA A 92 7.49 -9.73 -21.92
CA ALA A 92 7.86 -8.41 -22.42
C ALA A 92 9.13 -7.88 -21.73
N LYS A 93 10.03 -7.28 -22.50
CA LYS A 93 11.34 -6.80 -22.04
C LYS A 93 11.28 -5.30 -21.70
N LEU A 94 10.36 -4.93 -20.82
CA LEU A 94 10.04 -3.54 -20.50
C LEU A 94 10.50 -3.13 -19.09
N CYS A 95 11.16 -4.01 -18.36
CA CYS A 95 11.69 -3.71 -17.02
C CYS A 95 12.89 -2.76 -17.14
N GLY A 96 12.68 -1.46 -17.01
CA GLY A 96 13.74 -0.44 -17.12
C GLY A 96 14.57 -0.17 -15.86
N THR A 97 14.36 -0.90 -14.77
CA THR A 97 14.97 -0.58 -13.46
C THR A 97 16.41 -1.06 -13.32
N PHE A 98 17.02 -0.88 -12.15
CA PHE A 98 18.45 -1.11 -11.90
C PHE A 98 18.95 -2.46 -12.45
N LYS A 99 20.08 -2.43 -13.17
CA LYS A 99 20.72 -3.58 -13.83
C LYS A 99 19.84 -4.29 -14.88
N HIS A 100 18.85 -3.63 -15.50
CA HIS A 100 18.02 -4.26 -16.53
C HIS A 100 18.80 -4.78 -17.74
N GLN A 101 19.91 -4.14 -18.13
CA GLN A 101 20.76 -4.58 -19.24
C GLN A 101 21.29 -6.00 -19.04
N TRP A 102 21.69 -6.33 -17.81
CA TRP A 102 22.15 -7.67 -17.42
C TRP A 102 21.04 -8.72 -17.45
N ARG A 103 19.78 -8.29 -17.41
CA ARG A 103 18.58 -9.14 -17.48
C ARG A 103 17.87 -9.05 -18.82
N ASP A 104 18.45 -8.36 -19.80
CA ASP A 104 17.84 -8.19 -21.14
C ASP A 104 16.42 -7.59 -21.03
N GLY A 105 16.23 -6.61 -20.12
CA GLY A 105 14.95 -5.93 -19.89
C GLY A 105 13.84 -6.81 -19.29
N LYS A 106 14.14 -8.05 -18.87
CA LYS A 106 13.14 -8.99 -18.34
C LYS A 106 12.76 -8.68 -16.89
N HIS A 107 11.51 -8.98 -16.56
CA HIS A 107 10.98 -8.88 -15.21
C HIS A 107 11.42 -10.08 -14.35
N GLY A 108 11.66 -9.81 -13.07
CA GLY A 108 11.91 -10.84 -12.07
C GLY A 108 10.62 -11.20 -11.35
N TRP A 109 9.79 -12.03 -11.98
CA TRP A 109 8.48 -12.38 -11.46
C TRP A 109 8.57 -13.23 -10.19
N GLN A 110 7.85 -12.80 -9.15
CA GLN A 110 7.62 -13.53 -7.90
C GLN A 110 6.12 -13.52 -7.58
N ASP A 111 5.68 -14.38 -6.66
CA ASP A 111 4.31 -14.28 -6.14
C ASP A 111 4.13 -12.93 -5.43
N ALA A 112 3.09 -12.19 -5.83
CA ALA A 112 2.82 -10.88 -5.26
C ALA A 112 2.30 -11.02 -3.83
N THR A 113 2.70 -10.07 -2.97
CA THR A 113 2.01 -9.81 -1.71
C THR A 113 1.03 -8.65 -1.90
N VAL A 114 0.14 -8.43 -0.92
CA VAL A 114 -0.79 -7.28 -0.98
C VAL A 114 -0.04 -5.96 -1.05
N GLU A 115 1.16 -5.89 -0.45
CA GLU A 115 2.01 -4.69 -0.45
C GLU A 115 2.66 -4.44 -1.82
N GLU A 116 2.78 -5.44 -2.70
CA GLU A 116 3.23 -5.18 -4.08
C GLU A 116 2.11 -4.59 -4.96
N VAL A 117 0.84 -4.89 -4.62
CA VAL A 117 -0.33 -4.38 -5.34
C VAL A 117 -0.75 -3.01 -4.81
N ILE A 118 -0.65 -2.81 -3.50
CA ILE A 118 -0.94 -1.55 -2.81
C ILE A 118 0.30 -1.20 -1.97
N PRO A 119 1.36 -0.65 -2.59
CA PRO A 119 2.60 -0.33 -1.88
C PRO A 119 2.38 0.74 -0.81
N PRO A 120 2.56 0.41 0.48
CA PRO A 120 2.46 1.39 1.55
C PRO A 120 3.72 2.25 1.60
N ASN A 121 3.56 3.56 1.59
CA ASN A 121 4.63 4.48 1.96
C ASN A 121 4.69 4.59 3.49
N TYR A 122 5.70 4.01 4.13
CA TYR A 122 5.86 4.11 5.58
C TYR A 122 6.53 5.42 6.00
N VAL A 123 5.90 6.13 6.93
CA VAL A 123 6.39 7.38 7.51
C VAL A 123 6.58 7.22 9.02
N TRP A 124 7.38 8.10 9.62
CA TRP A 124 7.53 8.13 11.07
C TRP A 124 6.27 8.67 11.72
N HIS A 125 5.82 8.00 12.78
CA HIS A 125 4.69 8.43 13.58
C HIS A 125 5.06 9.64 14.44
N VAL A 126 4.26 10.71 14.35
CA VAL A 126 4.42 11.93 15.17
C VAL A 126 3.40 11.88 16.30
N ARG A 127 3.85 11.74 17.56
CA ARG A 127 2.92 11.63 18.71
C ARG A 127 2.12 12.90 18.96
N ASP A 128 2.78 14.04 18.82
CA ASP A 128 2.21 15.36 19.04
C ASP A 128 2.65 16.30 17.92
N PRO A 129 1.76 16.68 16.98
CA PRO A 129 2.04 17.65 15.92
C PRO A 129 2.38 19.05 16.42
N GLY A 130 1.90 19.43 17.61
CA GLY A 130 2.22 20.70 18.25
C GLY A 130 3.55 20.66 19.02
N GLY A 131 4.11 19.47 19.18
CA GLY A 131 5.35 19.24 19.90
C GLY A 131 6.61 19.52 19.08
N PRO A 132 7.79 19.21 19.65
CA PRO A 132 9.06 19.37 18.96
C PRO A 132 9.14 18.50 17.69
N PRO A 133 9.82 18.97 16.63
CA PRO A 133 10.01 18.18 15.42
C PRO A 133 10.86 16.93 15.67
N LEU A 134 10.63 15.88 14.87
CA LEU A 134 11.39 14.64 14.95
C LEU A 134 12.88 14.88 14.66
N LYS A 135 13.73 14.53 15.64
CA LYS A 135 15.20 14.59 15.50
C LYS A 135 15.76 13.34 14.81
N SER A 136 16.69 13.53 13.87
CA SER A 136 17.33 12.43 13.13
C SER A 136 18.09 11.45 14.03
N ALA A 137 18.73 11.96 15.10
CA ALA A 137 19.46 11.16 16.09
C ALA A 137 18.56 10.16 16.84
N LEU A 138 17.26 10.45 16.93
CA LEU A 138 16.28 9.66 17.68
C LEU A 138 15.44 8.72 16.81
N LYS A 139 15.75 8.60 15.50
CA LYS A 139 15.00 7.75 14.55
C LYS A 139 14.77 6.32 15.03
N ARG A 140 15.71 5.76 15.81
CA ARG A 140 15.61 4.38 16.34
C ARG A 140 14.48 4.21 17.37
N PHE A 141 13.98 5.28 17.97
CA PHE A 141 12.94 5.27 19.00
C PHE A 141 11.54 5.51 18.44
N TYR A 142 11.44 6.11 17.25
CA TYR A 142 10.15 6.38 16.63
C TYR A 142 9.52 5.11 16.03
N GLY A 143 8.19 5.03 16.09
CA GLY A 143 7.41 4.06 15.33
C GLY A 143 7.13 4.54 13.92
N LYS A 144 6.65 3.63 13.08
CA LYS A 144 6.23 3.93 11.70
C LYS A 144 4.80 3.50 11.45
N ALA A 145 4.15 4.17 10.50
CA ALA A 145 2.84 3.78 9.99
C ALA A 145 2.76 4.06 8.49
N PRO A 146 1.86 3.41 7.74
CA PRO A 146 1.56 3.82 6.37
C PRO A 146 1.12 5.29 6.33
N ALA A 147 1.55 6.04 5.31
CA ALA A 147 1.31 7.48 5.21
C ALA A 147 -0.17 7.84 5.27
N VAL A 148 -1.02 7.05 4.61
CA VAL A 148 -2.49 7.21 4.67
C VAL A 148 -2.99 7.10 6.10
N VAL A 149 -2.45 6.15 6.88
CA VAL A 149 -2.83 5.94 8.27
C VAL A 149 -2.37 7.09 9.14
N GLU A 150 -1.11 7.50 9.00
CA GLU A 150 -0.53 8.61 9.75
C GLU A 150 -1.32 9.90 9.52
N VAL A 151 -1.55 10.27 8.26
CA VAL A 151 -2.29 11.51 7.92
C VAL A 151 -3.70 11.49 8.50
N CYS A 152 -4.41 10.35 8.42
CA CYS A 152 -5.75 10.24 9.00
C CYS A 152 -5.75 10.33 10.54
N VAL A 153 -4.75 9.74 11.19
CA VAL A 153 -4.59 9.83 12.65
C VAL A 153 -4.30 11.27 13.06
N GLN A 154 -3.43 11.99 12.32
CA GLN A 154 -3.17 13.41 12.56
C GLN A 154 -4.41 14.30 12.35
N ALA A 155 -5.30 13.88 11.47
CA ALA A 155 -6.61 14.50 11.27
C ALA A 155 -7.65 14.15 12.35
N GLY A 156 -7.27 13.41 13.40
CA GLY A 156 -8.13 13.09 14.55
C GLY A 156 -8.90 11.78 14.45
N ALA A 157 -8.58 10.92 13.47
CA ALA A 157 -9.07 9.55 13.46
C ALA A 157 -8.41 8.71 14.56
N ALA A 158 -9.14 7.72 15.09
CA ALA A 158 -8.57 6.80 16.06
C ALA A 158 -7.52 5.90 15.38
N ILE A 159 -6.45 5.57 16.11
CA ILE A 159 -5.41 4.66 15.63
C ILE A 159 -5.99 3.25 15.54
N PRO A 160 -6.02 2.61 14.35
CA PRO A 160 -6.49 1.22 14.23
C PRO A 160 -5.56 0.26 14.97
N ASP A 161 -6.14 -0.74 15.66
CA ASP A 161 -5.39 -1.68 16.51
C ASP A 161 -4.25 -2.39 15.77
N LYS A 162 -4.45 -2.73 14.50
CA LYS A 162 -3.42 -3.40 13.70
C LYS A 162 -2.18 -2.54 13.43
N TYR A 163 -2.29 -1.21 13.48
CA TYR A 163 -1.18 -0.28 13.26
C TYR A 163 -0.56 0.22 14.57
N ARG A 164 -1.30 0.09 15.68
CA ARG A 164 -0.87 0.56 17.00
C ARG A 164 0.51 0.02 17.43
N PRO A 165 0.85 -1.28 17.25
CA PRO A 165 2.18 -1.79 17.59
C PRO A 165 3.30 -1.19 16.72
N MET A 166 3.01 -0.82 15.47
CA MET A 166 4.01 -0.26 14.55
C MET A 166 4.40 1.17 14.94
N MET A 167 3.47 1.90 15.55
CA MET A 167 3.65 3.29 16.00
C MET A 167 4.46 3.42 17.30
N ARG A 168 4.80 2.30 17.98
CA ARG A 168 5.64 2.25 19.18
C ARG A 168 5.20 3.26 20.25
N LEU A 169 3.90 3.29 20.56
CA LEU A 169 3.33 4.24 21.51
C LEU A 169 3.79 4.01 22.96
N ASP A 170 4.33 2.84 23.23
CA ASP A 170 4.82 2.32 24.51
C ASP A 170 6.29 2.64 24.81
N ILE A 171 7.03 3.20 23.83
CA ILE A 171 8.45 3.53 24.01
C ILE A 171 8.60 4.95 24.59
N VAL A 172 9.39 5.14 25.64
CA VAL A 172 9.79 6.51 26.05
C VAL A 172 10.84 7.03 25.08
N VAL A 173 10.61 8.20 24.47
CA VAL A 173 11.59 8.84 23.60
C VAL A 173 12.55 9.63 24.49
N PRO A 174 13.83 9.27 24.57
CA PRO A 174 14.79 9.96 25.41
C PRO A 174 15.10 11.35 24.85
N ASP A 175 15.57 12.24 25.73
CA ASP A 175 16.16 13.48 25.28
C ASP A 175 17.47 13.22 24.50
N SER A 176 17.89 14.20 23.69
CA SER A 176 19.02 14.02 22.76
C SER A 176 20.33 13.59 23.44
N ASP A 177 20.55 14.03 24.69
CA ASP A 177 21.75 13.68 25.46
C ASP A 177 21.65 12.28 26.07
N GLU A 178 20.48 11.93 26.61
CA GLU A 178 20.18 10.60 27.13
C GLU A 178 20.28 9.52 26.04
N ALA A 179 19.84 9.82 24.82
CA ALA A 179 19.91 8.90 23.69
C ALA A 179 21.32 8.40 23.36
N ARG A 180 22.37 9.17 23.71
CA ARG A 180 23.78 8.78 23.50
C ARG A 180 24.26 7.76 24.54
N LEU A 181 23.55 7.63 25.67
CA LEU A 181 23.89 6.74 26.77
C LEU A 181 23.25 5.34 26.64
N VAL A 182 22.26 5.20 25.75
CA VAL A 182 21.51 3.95 25.51
C VAL A 182 22.00 3.24 24.22
N ALA A 183 23.17 3.63 23.71
CA ALA A 183 23.71 3.17 22.42
C ALA A 183 24.70 2.02 22.55
#